data_AF-A0A7C3ZCA9-F1
#
_entry.id   AF-A0A7C3ZCA9-F1
#
_cell.length_a   1.000
_cell.length_b   1.000
_cell.length_c   1.000
_cell.angle_alpha   90.00
_cell.angle_beta   90.00
_cell.angle_gamma   90.00
#
_symmetry.space_group_name_H-M   'P 1'
#
loop_
_entity.id
_entity.type
_entity.pdbx_description
1 polymer ?
#
loop_
_entity_poly.entity_id
_entity_poly.type
_entity_poly.pdbx_seq_one_letter_code
_entity_poly.pdbx_strand_id
1 'polypeptide(L)' 'MSLIQKIFEFILPERCFEKIKEESSKWFFVCDDCGYEKSVWDGGGLRFFACQNRPRYGKCPKCKKFKILYLRKKV' A
#
# COMPACT_ATOMS: atom_id res chain seq x y z
N MET A 1 -9.37 -2.50 7.90
CA MET A 1 -7.99 -2.75 8.36
C MET A 1 -7.66 -4.23 8.23
N SER A 2 -6.47 -4.54 7.71
CA SER A 2 -5.92 -5.89 7.57
C SER A 2 -5.46 -6.47 8.92
N LEU A 3 -5.37 -7.79 9.03
CA LEU A 3 -4.84 -8.49 10.21
C LEU A 3 -3.42 -8.00 10.59
N ILE A 4 -2.55 -7.82 9.58
CA ILE A 4 -1.19 -7.31 9.79
C ILE A 4 -1.22 -5.88 10.35
N GLN A 5 -2.12 -5.02 9.87
CA GLN A 5 -2.26 -3.64 10.38
C GLN A 5 -2.68 -3.64 11.86
N LYS A 6 -3.62 -4.52 12.24
CA LYS A 6 -4.06 -4.66 13.64
C LYS A 6 -2.96 -5.18 14.56
N ILE A 7 -2.14 -6.13 14.11
CA ILE A 7 -1.00 -6.64 14.89
C ILE A 7 0.00 -5.52 15.15
N PHE A 8 0.32 -4.71 14.12
CA PHE A 8 1.24 -3.59 14.27
C PHE A 8 0.68 -2.47 15.15
N GLU A 9 -0.63 -2.19 15.06
CA GLU A 9 -1.33 -1.25 15.94
C GLU A 9 -1.24 -1.66 17.42
N PHE A 10 -1.34 -2.96 17.69
CA PHE A 10 -1.26 -3.50 19.05
C PHE A 10 0.16 -3.50 19.64
N ILE A 11 1.18 -3.73 18.81
CA ILE A 11 2.57 -3.85 19.25
C ILE A 11 3.26 -2.48 19.34
N LEU A 12 2.95 -1.55 18.44
CA LEU A 12 3.67 -0.29 18.33
C LEU A 12 3.03 0.82 19.18
N PRO A 13 3.84 1.77 19.68
CA PRO A 13 3.32 3.01 20.23
C PRO A 13 2.47 3.76 19.20
N GLU A 14 1.39 4.39 19.65
CA GLU A 14 0.40 5.08 18.80
C GLU A 14 1.06 6.05 17.80
N ARG A 15 1.97 6.90 18.27
CA ARG A 15 2.72 7.85 17.42
C ARG A 15 3.53 7.18 16.31
N CYS A 16 4.06 5.98 16.56
CA CYS A 16 4.81 5.23 15.55
C CYS A 16 3.85 4.63 14.52
N PHE A 17 2.73 4.07 14.99
CA PHE A 17 1.71 3.50 14.12
C PHE A 17 1.07 4.56 13.21
N GLU A 18 0.79 5.76 13.73
CA GLU A 18 0.30 6.89 12.94
C GLU A 18 1.27 7.28 11.82
N LYS A 19 2.57 7.37 12.12
CA LYS A 19 3.60 7.65 11.09
C LYS A 19 3.64 6.56 10.02
N ILE A 20 3.51 5.30 10.41
CA ILE A 20 3.47 4.18 9.45
C ILE A 20 2.23 4.26 8.58
N LYS A 21 1.07 4.57 9.16
CA LYS A 21 -0.20 4.74 8.44
C LYS A 21 -0.12 5.90 7.46
N GLU A 22 0.39 7.04 7.89
CA GLU A 22 0.57 8.22 7.05
C GLU A 22 1.50 7.91 5.87
N GLU A 23 2.67 7.33 6.14
CA GLU A 23 3.65 6.98 5.11
C GLU A 23 3.10 5.92 4.15
N SER A 24 2.44 4.88 4.67
CA SER A 24 1.85 3.81 3.85
C SER A 24 0.72 4.33 2.96
N SER A 25 -0.03 5.34 3.40
CA SER A 25 -1.11 5.96 2.63
C SER A 25 -0.60 6.78 1.44
N LYS A 26 0.64 7.28 1.50
CA LYS A 26 1.30 7.99 0.39
C LYS A 26 1.71 7.06 -0.76
N TRP A 27 1.76 5.76 -0.53
CA TRP A 27 2.10 4.79 -1.57
C TRP A 27 0.84 4.27 -2.25
N PHE A 28 0.84 4.26 -3.58
CA PHE A 28 -0.28 3.79 -4.39
C PHE A 28 0.15 2.67 -5.34
N PHE A 29 -0.65 1.62 -5.40
CA PHE A 29 -0.63 0.62 -6.47
C PHE A 29 -1.36 1.19 -7.68
N VAL A 30 -0.66 1.38 -8.78
CA VAL A 30 -1.23 1.86 -10.05
C VAL A 30 -1.24 0.73 -11.06
N CYS A 31 -2.41 0.48 -11.64
CA CYS A 31 -2.59 -0.43 -12.76
C CYS A 31 -2.40 0.33 -14.07
N ASP A 32 -1.39 -0.04 -14.84
CA ASP A 32 -1.05 0.63 -16.11
C ASP A 32 -2.17 0.52 -17.16
N ASP A 33 -2.80 -0.66 -17.27
CA ASP A 33 -3.83 -0.89 -18.30
C ASP A 33 -5.14 -0.10 -18.11
N CYS A 34 -5.52 0.23 -16.87
CA CYS A 34 -6.85 0.78 -16.59
C CYS A 34 -6.83 2.05 -15.72
N GLY A 35 -5.63 2.53 -15.39
CA GLY A 35 -5.40 3.70 -14.55
C GLY A 35 -5.88 3.55 -13.11
N TYR A 36 -6.32 2.37 -12.69
CA TYR A 36 -6.84 2.20 -11.33
C TYR A 36 -5.70 2.35 -10.32
N GLU A 37 -5.90 3.25 -9.36
CA GLU A 37 -5.00 3.48 -8.26
C GLU A 37 -5.64 3.08 -6.92
N LYS A 38 -4.84 2.50 -6.03
CA LYS A 38 -5.26 2.17 -4.68
C LYS A 38 -4.09 2.35 -3.72
N SER A 39 -4.32 3.00 -2.58
CA SER A 39 -3.26 3.16 -1.59
C SER A 39 -2.81 1.80 -1.05
N VAL A 40 -1.54 1.70 -0.63
CA VAL A 40 -1.00 0.50 0.01
C VAL A 40 -1.75 0.22 1.31
N TRP A 41 -2.11 1.27 2.05
CA TRP A 41 -2.88 1.18 3.27
C TRP A 41 -4.28 0.58 3.05
N ASP A 42 -5.03 1.07 2.05
CA ASP A 42 -6.35 0.54 1.68
C ASP A 42 -6.26 -0.87 1.09
N GLY A 43 -5.10 -1.21 0.51
CA GLY A 43 -4.76 -2.57 0.09
C GLY A 43 -4.53 -3.54 1.25
N GLY A 44 -4.48 -3.05 2.50
CA GLY A 44 -4.18 -3.84 3.68
C GLY A 44 -2.68 -4.08 3.88
N GLY A 45 -1.83 -3.37 3.15
CA GLY A 45 -0.38 -3.43 3.27
C GLY A 45 0.17 -2.40 4.26
N LEU A 46 1.42 -2.61 4.62
CA LEU A 46 2.24 -1.67 5.38
C LEU A 46 3.48 -1.35 4.54
N ARG A 47 3.84 -0.07 4.44
CA ARG A 47 5.06 0.37 3.77
C ARG A 47 5.63 1.60 4.47
N PHE A 48 6.73 1.37 5.18
CA PHE A 48 7.40 2.37 6.00
C PHE A 48 8.91 2.36 5.69
N PHE A 49 9.55 3.53 5.68
CA PHE A 49 10.96 3.72 5.27
C PHE A 49 11.34 3.16 3.88
N ALA A 50 10.36 2.90 3.01
CA ALA A 50 10.65 2.51 1.64
C ALA A 50 11.03 3.75 0.83
N CYS A 51 12.07 3.65 -0.01
CA CYS A 51 12.47 4.75 -0.91
C CYS A 51 12.21 4.43 -2.38
N GLN A 52 12.06 3.16 -2.75
CA GLN A 52 12.03 2.74 -4.15
C GLN A 52 10.62 2.47 -4.64
N ASN A 53 10.32 2.95 -5.85
CA ASN A 53 9.18 2.48 -6.64
C ASN A 53 9.52 1.08 -7.15
N ARG A 54 8.71 0.08 -6.81
CA ARG A 54 8.91 -1.29 -7.31
C ARG A 54 7.62 -1.83 -7.90
N PRO A 55 7.68 -2.53 -9.05
CA PRO A 55 6.54 -3.28 -9.55
C PRO A 55 6.21 -4.42 -8.59
N ARG A 56 4.92 -4.71 -8.42
CA ARG A 56 4.43 -5.85 -7.65
C ARG A 56 3.40 -6.60 -8.47
N TYR A 57 3.52 -7.93 -8.54
CA TYR A 57 2.44 -8.74 -9.07
C TYR A 57 1.25 -8.74 -8.12
N GLY A 58 0.07 -8.43 -8.66
CA GLY A 58 -1.16 -8.37 -7.89
C GLY A 58 -2.39 -8.47 -8.78
N LYS A 59 -3.54 -8.75 -8.16
CA LYS A 59 -4.82 -8.72 -8.84
C LYS A 59 -5.34 -7.29 -8.87
N CYS A 60 -5.56 -6.74 -10.07
CA CYS A 60 -6.25 -5.46 -10.20
C CYS A 60 -7.74 -5.65 -9.87
N PRO A 61 -8.35 -4.88 -8.95
CA PRO A 61 -9.76 -5.03 -8.61
C PRO A 61 -10.70 -4.62 -9.75
N LYS A 62 -10.29 -3.67 -10.60
CA LYS A 62 -11.06 -3.22 -11.77
C LYS A 62 -10.96 -4.21 -12.94
N CYS A 63 -9.75 -4.64 -13.30
CA CYS A 63 -9.55 -5.58 -14.41
C CYS A 63 -9.81 -7.05 -14.04
N LYS A 64 -9.86 -7.39 -12.74
CA LYS A 64 -9.98 -8.74 -12.17
C LYS A 64 -8.90 -9.76 -12.62
N LYS A 65 -7.88 -9.32 -13.36
CA LYS A 65 -6.74 -10.12 -13.81
C LYS A 65 -5.50 -9.89 -12.94
N PHE A 66 -4.64 -10.91 -12.84
CA PHE A 66 -3.31 -10.79 -12.25
C PHE A 66 -2.38 -10.10 -13.23
N LYS A 67 -1.64 -9.10 -12.73
CA LYS A 67 -0.74 -8.28 -13.54
C LYS A 67 0.28 -7.58 -12.66
N ILE A 68 1.19 -6.86 -13.29
CA ILE A 68 2.12 -5.96 -12.60
C ILE A 68 1.36 -4.68 -12.23
N LEU A 69 1.40 -4.33 -10.94
CA LEU A 69 0.95 -3.06 -10.39
C LEU A 69 2.19 -2.27 -9.99
N TYR A 70 2.32 -1.05 -10.49
CA TYR A 70 3.45 -0.18 -10.15
C TYR A 70 3.18 0.51 -8.82
N LEU A 71 4.11 0.42 -7.87
CA LEU A 71 4.08 1.32 -6.74
C LEU A 71 4.59 2.70 -7.13
N ARG A 72 3.80 3.72 -6.82
CA ARG A 72 4.21 5.11 -6.90
C ARG A 72 3.97 5.77 -5.55
N LYS A 73 4.96 6.52 -5.05
CA LYS A 73 4.78 7.42 -3.90
C LYS A 73 4.23 8.75 -4.42
N LYS A 74 3.07 9.18 -3.93
CA LYS A 74 2.58 10.55 -4.12
C LYS A 74 3.24 11.42 -3.05
N VAL A 75 3.86 12.53 -3.49
CA VAL A 75 4.52 13.52 -2.63
C VAL A 75 3.48 14.49 -2.11
#